data_AF-A0A7Y7CTZ1-F1
#
_entry.id   AF-A0A7Y7CTZ1-F1
#
_cell.length_a   1.000
_cell.length_b   1.000
_cell.length_c   1.000
_cell.angle_alpha   90.00
_cell.angle_beta   90.00
_cell.angle_gamma   90.00
#
_symmetry.space_group_name_H-M   'P 1'
#
loop_
_entity.id
_entity.type
_entity.pdbx_description
1 polymer ?
#
loop_
_entity_poly.entity_id
_entity_poly.type
_entity_poly.pdbx_seq_one_letter_code
_entity_poly.pdbx_strand_id
1 'polypeptide(L)'
;MCCYIDHFGHAAGDECLKVIGELLRRQVTRKTDLIARYGGEEFAVVFPDTPPDEVLRLSESIREGVEQLAIEHAKSDAATVVTISGGVAVVEPDQNT
;
A
#
# COMPACT_ATOMS: atom_id res chain seq x y z
N MET A 1 -0.49 -11.24 0.42
CA MET A 1 -0.71 -11.56 -1.00
C MET A 1 -0.32 -13.00 -1.35
N CYS A 2 0.64 -13.61 -0.67
CA CYS A 2 1.10 -14.99 -0.89
C CYS A 2 -0.02 -16.04 -1.18
N CYS A 3 -1.09 -16.11 -0.39
CA CYS A 3 -2.22 -17.04 -0.64
C CYS A 3 -3.02 -16.75 -1.94
N TYR A 4 -3.08 -15.48 -2.38
CA TYR A 4 -3.71 -15.10 -3.64
C TYR A 4 -2.84 -15.51 -4.84
N ILE A 5 -1.52 -15.34 -4.73
CA ILE A 5 -0.54 -15.69 -5.77
C ILE A 5 -0.49 -17.21 -5.96
N ASP A 6 -0.53 -17.99 -4.87
CA ASP A 6 -0.58 -19.46 -4.91
C ASP A 6 -1.88 -19.99 -5.54
N HIS A 7 -3.00 -19.27 -5.38
CA HIS A 7 -4.30 -19.75 -5.85
C HIS A 7 -4.67 -19.31 -7.27
N PHE A 8 -4.49 -18.03 -7.57
CA PHE A 8 -4.85 -17.44 -8.86
C PHE A 8 -3.67 -17.36 -9.84
N GLY A 9 -2.47 -17.73 -9.38
CA GLY A 9 -1.24 -17.72 -10.14
C GLY A 9 -0.55 -16.34 -10.17
N HIS A 10 0.74 -16.36 -10.52
CA HIS A 10 1.58 -15.17 -10.58
C HIS A 10 1.01 -14.04 -11.45
N ALA A 11 0.33 -14.37 -12.56
CA ALA A 11 -0.25 -13.37 -13.44
C ALA A 11 -1.36 -12.56 -12.75
N ALA A 12 -2.24 -13.21 -11.99
CA ALA A 12 -3.29 -12.52 -11.25
C ALA A 12 -2.70 -11.68 -10.10
N GLY A 13 -1.65 -12.20 -9.44
CA GLY A 13 -0.88 -11.47 -8.44
C GLY A 13 -0.24 -10.20 -8.99
N ASP A 14 0.38 -10.28 -10.17
CA ASP A 14 0.99 -9.14 -10.85
C ASP A 14 -0.04 -8.08 -11.26
N GLU A 15 -1.21 -8.49 -11.75
CA GLU A 15 -2.30 -7.54 -12.05
C GLU A 15 -2.80 -6.85 -10.77
N CYS A 16 -2.97 -7.58 -9.67
CA CYS A 16 -3.32 -7.00 -8.38
C CYS A 16 -2.27 -5.95 -7.93
N LEU A 17 -0.99 -6.27 -8.07
CA LEU A 17 0.11 -5.35 -7.75
C LEU A 17 0.13 -4.11 -8.66
N LYS A 18 -0.22 -4.26 -9.94
CA LYS A 18 -0.35 -3.11 -10.85
C LYS A 18 -1.49 -2.19 -10.43
N VAL A 19 -2.67 -2.75 -10.13
CA VAL A 19 -3.83 -1.97 -9.69
C VAL A 19 -3.54 -1.23 -8.38
N ILE A 20 -2.91 -1.90 -7.41
CA ILE A 20 -2.48 -1.25 -6.15
C ILE A 20 -1.46 -0.14 -6.45
N GLY A 21 -0.48 -0.38 -7.33
CA GLY A 21 0.49 0.63 -7.73
C GLY A 21 -0.13 1.85 -8.41
N GLU A 22 -1.16 1.65 -9.23
CA GLU A 22 -1.93 2.75 -9.83
C GLU A 22 -2.74 3.52 -8.79
N LEU A 23 -3.36 2.84 -7.83
CA LEU A 23 -4.08 3.46 -6.73
C LEU A 23 -3.15 4.34 -5.89
N LEU A 24 -1.97 3.81 -5.52
CA LEU A 24 -0.94 4.56 -4.80
C LEU A 24 -0.54 5.80 -5.58
N ARG A 25 -0.27 5.69 -6.88
CA ARG A 25 0.07 6.83 -7.74
C ARG A 25 -1.02 7.90 -7.83
N ARG A 26 -2.29 7.51 -7.69
CA ARG A 26 -3.42 8.47 -7.68
C ARG A 26 -3.58 9.16 -6.33
N GLN A 27 -3.33 8.45 -5.23
CA GLN A 27 -3.47 9.01 -3.88
C GLN A 27 -2.25 9.86 -3.47
N VAL A 28 -1.05 9.47 -3.90
CA VAL A 28 0.20 10.15 -3.59
C VAL A 28 0.51 11.16 -4.70
N THR A 29 -0.01 12.38 -4.55
CA THR A 29 0.03 13.41 -5.60
C THR A 29 1.17 14.40 -5.45
N ARG A 30 1.83 14.49 -4.28
CA ARG A 30 2.91 15.47 -4.08
C ARG A 30 4.17 14.97 -4.76
N LYS A 31 4.89 15.87 -5.43
CA LYS A 31 6.17 15.55 -6.10
C LYS A 31 7.28 15.12 -5.14
N THR A 32 7.15 15.48 -3.87
CA THR A 32 8.08 15.14 -2.79
C THR A 32 7.88 13.72 -2.30
N ASP A 33 6.66 13.19 -2.42
CA ASP A 33 6.33 11.87 -1.89
C ASP A 33 6.91 10.80 -2.81
N LEU A 34 7.51 9.77 -2.22
CA LEU A 34 8.17 8.70 -2.93
C LEU A 34 7.39 7.40 -2.74
N ILE A 35 7.01 6.76 -3.84
CA ILE A 35 6.47 5.40 -3.84
C ILE A 35 7.54 4.47 -4.41
N ALA A 36 7.88 3.43 -3.65
CA ALA A 36 8.80 2.38 -4.07
C ALA A 36 8.14 1.01 -3.91
N ARG A 37 8.49 0.07 -4.78
CA ARG A 37 8.20 -1.36 -4.58
C ARG A 37 9.45 -1.98 -3.97
N TYR A 38 9.37 -2.39 -2.70
CA TYR A 38 10.52 -2.84 -1.91
C TYR A 38 11.00 -4.24 -2.36
N GLY A 39 10.07 -5.12 -2.73
CA GLY A 39 10.36 -6.43 -3.29
C GLY A 39 9.12 -7.32 -3.34
N GLY A 40 8.98 -8.14 -4.38
CA GLY A 40 7.86 -9.07 -4.51
C GLY A 40 6.49 -8.38 -4.44
N GLU A 41 5.79 -8.53 -3.33
CA GLU A 41 4.46 -7.98 -3.05
C GLU A 41 4.45 -6.74 -2.15
N GLU A 42 5.62 -6.21 -1.77
CA GLU A 42 5.75 -5.12 -0.78
C GLU A 42 5.93 -3.74 -1.43
N PHE A 43 5.19 -2.75 -0.91
CA PHE A 43 5.33 -1.34 -1.27
C PHE A 43 5.78 -0.52 -0.06
N ALA A 44 6.58 0.50 -0.31
CA ALA A 44 6.98 1.51 0.66
C ALA A 44 6.58 2.89 0.13
N VAL A 45 6.01 3.72 0.99
CA VAL A 45 5.70 5.11 0.69
C VAL A 45 6.40 6.00 1.70
N VAL A 46 7.11 7.01 1.22
CA VAL A 46 7.81 7.99 2.04
C VAL A 46 7.17 9.35 1.82
N PHE A 47 6.76 10.00 2.91
CA PHE A 47 6.14 11.32 2.92
C PHE A 47 7.09 12.33 3.58
N PRO A 48 7.89 13.09 2.82
CA PRO A 48 8.72 14.16 3.39
C PRO A 48 7.85 15.27 3.98
N ASP A 49 8.37 15.93 5.02
CA ASP A 49 7.76 17.13 5.64
C ASP A 49 6.26 16.98 5.97
N THR A 50 5.83 15.75 6.30
CA THR A 50 4.42 15.44 6.54
C THR A 50 4.19 15.11 8.02
N PRO A 51 3.26 15.80 8.71
CA PRO A 51 3.03 15.59 10.13
C PRO A 51 2.40 14.21 10.39
N PRO A 52 2.63 13.60 11.57
CA PRO A 52 2.18 12.25 11.88
C PRO A 52 0.69 12.00 11.64
N ASP A 53 -0.16 12.95 12.02
CA ASP A 53 -1.61 12.83 11.84
C ASP A 53 -2.02 12.76 10.36
N GLU A 54 -1.28 13.47 9.50
CA GLU A 54 -1.52 13.44 8.06
C GLU A 54 -1.00 12.14 7.44
N VAL A 55 0.16 11.65 7.87
CA VAL A 55 0.69 10.34 7.45
C VAL A 55 -0.29 9.22 7.79
N LEU A 56 -0.84 9.22 9.01
CA LEU A 56 -1.84 8.23 9.42
C LEU A 56 -3.11 8.30 8.56
N ARG A 57 -3.64 9.50 8.32
CA ARG A 57 -4.82 9.68 7.44
C ARG A 57 -4.57 9.19 6.02
N LEU A 58 -3.40 9.50 5.45
CA LEU A 58 -3.02 9.04 4.11
C LEU A 58 -2.89 7.51 4.07
N SER A 59 -2.27 6.92 5.09
CA SER A 59 -2.10 5.46 5.20
C SER A 59 -3.44 4.74 5.28
N GLU A 60 -4.39 5.24 6.06
CA GLU A 60 -5.74 4.67 6.11
C GLU A 60 -6.53 4.88 4.82
N SER A 61 -6.43 6.05 4.19
CA SER A 61 -7.02 6.31 2.87
C SER A 61 -6.51 5.32 1.81
N ILE A 62 -5.23 4.96 1.87
CA ILE A 62 -4.62 3.96 0.98
C ILE A 62 -5.21 2.58 1.30
N ARG A 63 -5.29 2.20 2.57
CA ARG A 63 -5.86 0.91 3.01
C ARG A 63 -7.31 0.75 2.56
N GLU A 64 -8.15 1.75 2.85
CA GLU A 64 -9.55 1.80 2.43
C GLU A 64 -9.68 1.80 0.91
N GLY A 65 -8.82 2.54 0.21
CA GLY A 65 -8.80 2.57 -1.25
C GLY A 65 -8.55 1.19 -1.85
N VAL A 66 -7.61 0.41 -1.29
CA VAL A 66 -7.37 -0.96 -1.75
C VAL A 66 -8.56 -1.87 -1.46
N GLU A 67 -9.15 -1.77 -0.27
CA GLU A 67 -10.35 -2.54 0.08
C GLU A 67 -11.53 -2.23 -0.87
N GLN A 68 -11.68 -0.97 -1.27
CA GLN A 68 -12.71 -0.52 -2.24
C GLN A 68 -12.48 -1.01 -3.67
N LEU A 69 -11.28 -1.46 -4.04
CA LEU A 69 -11.06 -2.10 -5.33
C LEU A 69 -11.85 -3.40 -5.46
N ALA A 70 -12.33 -3.96 -4.35
CA ALA A 70 -13.18 -5.15 -4.29
C ALA A 70 -12.62 -6.33 -5.10
N ILE A 71 -11.30 -6.46 -5.13
CA ILE A 71 -10.62 -7.56 -5.82
C ILE A 71 -10.95 -8.83 -5.04
N GLU A 72 -11.64 -9.77 -5.66
CA GLU A 72 -12.11 -10.98 -5.01
C GLU A 72 -10.96 -11.80 -4.44
N HIS A 73 -11.05 -12.15 -3.16
CA HIS A 73 -10.09 -12.98 -2.45
C HIS A 73 -10.72 -14.29 -2.01
N ALA A 74 -11.22 -15.07 -2.98
CA ALA A 74 -12.12 -16.23 -2.82
C ALA A 74 -11.66 -17.36 -1.88
N LYS A 75 -10.42 -17.33 -1.37
CA LYS A 75 -9.84 -18.37 -0.50
C LYS A 75 -9.24 -17.87 0.82
N SER A 76 -9.44 -16.60 1.15
CA SER A 76 -8.97 -16.06 2.42
C SER A 76 -10.04 -16.22 3.50
N ASP A 77 -9.65 -16.86 4.60
CA ASP A 77 -10.48 -16.92 5.81
C ASP A 77 -10.58 -15.56 6.53
N ALA A 78 -9.75 -14.58 6.14
CA ALA A 78 -9.67 -13.27 6.78
C ALA A 78 -10.56 -12.21 6.13
N ALA A 79 -10.76 -12.27 4.80
CA ALA A 79 -11.57 -11.31 4.06
C ALA A 79 -11.97 -11.85 2.69
N THR A 80 -13.17 -11.49 2.22
CA THR A 80 -13.67 -11.84 0.88
C THR A 80 -13.04 -11.03 -0.25
N VAL A 81 -12.32 -9.95 0.09
CA VAL A 81 -11.62 -9.06 -0.83
C VAL A 81 -10.15 -8.89 -0.43
N VAL A 82 -9.30 -8.52 -1.39
CA VAL A 82 -7.89 -8.24 -1.13
C VAL A 82 -7.77 -6.98 -0.27
N THR A 83 -7.06 -7.11 0.85
CA THR A 83 -6.70 -6.00 1.74
C THR A 83 -5.18 -5.91 1.86
N ILE A 84 -4.71 -4.76 2.35
CA ILE A 84 -3.29 -4.54 2.66
C ILE A 84 -3.13 -4.23 4.15
N SER A 85 -1.98 -4.61 4.68
CA SER A 85 -1.51 -4.19 5.99
C SER A 85 -0.22 -3.40 5.81
N GLY A 86 -0.02 -2.40 6.67
CA GLY A 86 1.16 -1.54 6.61
C GLY A 86 1.50 -1.00 7.99
N GLY A 87 2.80 -0.87 8.26
CA GLY A 87 3.31 -0.16 9.43
C GLY A 87 3.66 1.28 9.06
N VAL A 88 3.31 2.22 9.94
CA VAL A 88 3.67 3.65 9.80
C VAL A 88 4.75 3.98 10.82
N ALA A 89 5.82 4.64 10.35
CA ALA A 89 6.85 5.21 11.21
C ALA A 89 7.08 6.65 10.78
N VAL A 90 7.17 7.55 11.77
CA VAL A 90 7.48 8.97 11.55
C VAL A 90 8.76 9.28 12.29
N VAL A 91 9.71 9.90 11.60
CA VAL A 91 10.99 10.30 12.14
C VAL A 91 11.12 11.80 11.93
N GLU A 92 11.26 12.54 13.02
CA GLU A 92 11.68 13.93 12.95
C GLU A 92 13.21 13.93 12.84
N PRO A 93 13.79 14.56 11.80
CA PRO A 93 15.24 14.64 11.67
C PRO A 93 15.79 15.46 12.84
N ASP A 94 16.59 14.81 13.67
CA ASP A 94 17.25 15.44 14.82
C ASP A 94 18.12 16.61 14.33
N GLN A 95 17.83 17.82 14.80
CA GLN A 95 18.44 19.07 14.32
C GLN A 95 19.87 19.29 14.87
N ASN A 96 20.56 18.23 15.30
CA ASN A 96 21.83 18.34 16.02
C ASN A 96 23.02 17.76 15.23
N THR A 97 23.34 18.33 14.07
CA THR A 97 24.68 18.24 13.46
C THR A 97 25.05 19.53 12.75
#